data_AF-A0A7S1FAM6-F1
#
_entry.id   AF-A0A7S1FAM6-F1
#
_cell.length_a   1.000
_cell.length_b   1.000
_cell.length_c   1.000
_cell.angle_alpha   90.00
_cell.angle_beta   90.00
_cell.angle_gamma   90.00
#
_symmetry.space_group_name_H-M   'P 1'
#
loop_
_entity.id
_entity.type
_entity.pdbx_description
1 polymer ?
#
loop_
_entity_poly.entity_id
_entity_poly.type
_entity_poly.pdbx_seq_one_letter_code
_entity_poly.pdbx_strand_id
1 'polypeptide(L)'
;FEFQGKTVMARVVSDILRSTCGGDDSVCRTVPGCENLAATEALHEHVCSEVHPVVFYDDVEPVKLELERQDGAKVETEQLKELDKTKGTEREEEEQRRRERALTQEEACRAEEEAHREELQRKCDQERRRQEMEAEAKKVEDEQTFKTWMKRQRFSDVNEKRRVFFLSFTYPLHVAVHENNADVVRM
;
A
#
# COMPACT_ATOMS: atom_id res chain seq x y z
N PHE A 1 23.86 1.76 -23.42
CA PHE A 1 22.70 2.25 -22.63
C PHE A 1 21.41 1.45 -22.84
N GLU A 2 21.37 0.42 -23.70
CA GLU A 2 20.13 -0.32 -24.02
C GLU A 2 19.64 -1.32 -22.95
N PHE A 3 20.47 -1.61 -21.92
CA PHE A 3 20.19 -2.69 -20.98
C PHE A 3 19.26 -2.33 -19.81
N GLN A 4 18.95 -1.04 -19.59
CA GLN A 4 18.08 -0.61 -18.49
C GLN A 4 16.60 -0.49 -18.89
N GLY A 5 16.28 -0.27 -20.17
CA GLY A 5 14.88 -0.10 -20.62
C GLY A 5 14.02 -1.37 -20.48
N LYS A 6 14.62 -2.56 -20.65
CA LYS A 6 13.89 -3.84 -20.61
C LYS A 6 13.35 -4.17 -19.22
N THR A 7 14.07 -3.79 -18.16
CA THR A 7 13.70 -4.08 -16.76
C THR A 7 12.53 -3.23 -16.27
N VAL A 8 12.38 -2.01 -16.79
CA VAL A 8 11.27 -1.10 -16.43
C VAL A 8 9.97 -1.55 -17.09
N MET A 9 10.01 -1.88 -18.39
CA MET A 9 8.88 -2.45 -19.13
C MET A 9 8.31 -3.70 -18.44
N ALA A 10 9.17 -4.61 -17.98
CA ALA A 10 8.75 -5.85 -17.32
C ALA A 10 7.94 -5.63 -16.02
N ARG A 11 8.24 -4.57 -15.25
CA ARG A 11 7.49 -4.23 -14.04
C ARG A 11 6.11 -3.66 -14.37
N VAL A 12 6.04 -2.70 -15.29
CA VAL A 12 4.77 -2.06 -15.69
C VAL A 12 3.77 -3.08 -16.25
N VAL A 13 4.23 -4.03 -17.07
CA VAL A 13 3.37 -5.12 -17.57
C VAL A 13 2.89 -6.04 -16.44
N SER A 14 3.75 -6.34 -15.46
CA SER A 14 3.37 -7.16 -14.30
C SER A 14 2.30 -6.50 -13.43
N ASP A 15 2.38 -5.19 -13.22
CA ASP A 15 1.43 -4.45 -12.38
C ASP A 15 0.06 -4.30 -13.07
N ILE A 16 0.03 -4.09 -14.38
CA ILE A 16 -1.21 -4.06 -15.19
C ILE A 16 -1.92 -5.42 -15.10
N LEU A 17 -1.20 -6.53 -15.33
CA LEU A 17 -1.78 -7.88 -15.25
C LEU A 17 -2.31 -8.20 -13.85
N ARG A 18 -1.61 -7.75 -12.79
CA ARG A 18 -2.05 -7.95 -11.40
C ARG A 18 -3.31 -7.14 -11.07
N SER A 19 -3.46 -5.95 -11.66
CA SER A 19 -4.64 -5.11 -11.53
C SER A 19 -5.87 -5.68 -12.25
N THR A 20 -5.70 -6.31 -13.42
CA THR A 20 -6.83 -6.84 -14.21
C THR A 20 -7.29 -8.24 -13.80
N CYS A 21 -6.40 -9.05 -13.21
CA CYS A 21 -6.65 -10.49 -13.00
C CYS A 21 -7.00 -10.91 -11.57
N GLY A 22 -7.18 -9.97 -10.63
CA GLY A 22 -7.83 -10.26 -9.36
C GLY A 22 -7.06 -11.17 -8.39
N GLY A 23 -5.82 -10.82 -8.06
CA GLY A 23 -5.25 -11.07 -6.72
C GLY A 23 -4.86 -12.48 -6.28
N ASP A 24 -5.24 -13.56 -6.99
CA ASP A 24 -4.88 -14.94 -6.60
C ASP A 24 -3.80 -15.55 -7.51
N ASP A 25 -2.54 -15.49 -7.07
CA ASP A 25 -1.33 -16.02 -7.74
C ASP A 25 -1.31 -17.58 -7.86
N SER A 26 -2.45 -18.27 -7.68
CA SER A 26 -2.56 -19.74 -7.65
C SER A 26 -3.20 -20.38 -8.88
N VAL A 27 -3.90 -19.63 -9.75
CA VAL A 27 -4.75 -20.21 -10.82
C VAL A 27 -4.17 -20.08 -12.24
N CYS A 28 -3.25 -19.14 -12.49
CA CYS A 28 -2.71 -18.86 -13.84
C CYS A 28 -1.64 -19.88 -14.33
N ARG A 29 -1.84 -21.19 -14.09
CA ARG A 29 -0.87 -22.24 -14.46
C ARG A 29 -1.32 -23.27 -15.50
N THR A 30 -2.42 -23.02 -16.22
CA THR A 30 -2.81 -23.81 -17.42
C THR A 30 -3.70 -23.01 -18.39
N VAL A 31 -3.12 -22.09 -19.17
CA VAL A 31 -3.70 -21.66 -20.46
C VAL A 31 -2.58 -21.49 -21.51
N PRO A 32 -2.26 -22.54 -22.29
CA PRO A 32 -1.43 -22.39 -23.49
C PRO A 32 -2.31 -21.86 -24.63
N GLY A 33 -2.43 -20.52 -24.76
CA GLY A 33 -3.40 -19.96 -25.72
C GLY A 33 -3.42 -18.44 -25.95
N CYS A 34 -2.40 -17.69 -25.52
CA CYS A 34 -2.29 -16.24 -25.81
C CYS A 34 -1.04 -15.91 -26.63
N GLU A 35 -0.75 -16.73 -27.64
CA GLU A 35 0.01 -16.29 -28.81
C GLU A 35 -0.99 -15.69 -29.83
N ASN A 36 -0.57 -14.62 -30.51
CA ASN A 36 -1.32 -13.89 -31.54
C ASN A 36 -2.42 -12.95 -31.05
N LEU A 37 -2.06 -11.67 -30.86
CA LEU A 37 -2.84 -10.51 -31.34
C LEU A 37 -1.96 -9.25 -31.41
N ALA A 38 -0.89 -9.36 -32.20
CA ALA A 38 -0.10 -8.23 -32.68
C ALA A 38 -0.19 -8.20 -34.21
N ALA A 39 -1.32 -7.74 -34.74
CA ALA A 39 -1.54 -7.59 -36.18
C ALA A 39 -2.66 -6.58 -36.49
N THR A 40 -2.44 -5.82 -37.56
CA THR A 40 -3.45 -5.14 -38.40
C THR A 40 -4.48 -4.22 -37.74
N GLU A 41 -4.17 -2.91 -37.75
CA GLU A 41 -5.08 -1.91 -38.32
C GLU A 41 -4.26 -0.75 -38.91
N ALA A 42 -3.70 -1.01 -40.11
CA ALA A 42 -2.88 -0.07 -40.89
C ALA A 42 -3.23 -0.19 -42.39
N LEU A 43 -4.52 -0.10 -42.68
CA LEU A 43 -5.18 -0.02 -43.99
C LEU A 43 -6.52 0.71 -43.75
N HIS A 44 -7.13 1.45 -44.66
CA HIS A 44 -6.72 2.04 -45.94
C HIS A 44 -7.97 2.76 -46.46
N GLU A 45 -7.93 4.07 -46.77
CA GLU A 45 -8.86 4.59 -47.78
C GLU A 45 -8.39 5.90 -48.45
N HIS A 46 -7.96 5.74 -49.70
CA HIS A 46 -7.90 6.80 -50.70
C HIS A 46 -9.32 7.12 -51.20
N VAL A 47 -9.96 8.16 -50.67
CA VAL A 47 -11.16 8.82 -51.23
C VAL A 47 -11.10 10.31 -50.86
N CYS A 48 -11.13 11.30 -51.77
CA CYS A 48 -11.06 11.28 -53.24
C CYS A 48 -10.23 12.51 -53.72
N SER A 49 -10.19 12.76 -55.03
CA SER A 49 -9.76 14.04 -55.62
C SER A 49 -10.88 14.57 -56.51
N GLU A 50 -11.68 15.51 -55.99
CA GLU A 50 -12.65 16.24 -56.81
C GLU A 50 -11.94 17.35 -57.59
N VAL A 51 -12.03 17.26 -58.92
CA VAL A 51 -11.51 18.27 -59.83
C VAL A 51 -12.45 19.47 -59.81
N HIS A 52 -12.08 20.51 -59.06
CA HIS A 52 -12.80 21.79 -59.12
C HIS A 52 -12.70 22.39 -60.53
N PRO A 53 -13.82 22.86 -61.12
CA PRO A 53 -13.81 23.49 -62.44
C PRO A 53 -13.05 24.82 -62.39
N VAL A 54 -12.13 25.01 -63.34
CA VAL A 54 -11.42 26.27 -63.53
C VAL A 54 -12.40 27.30 -64.11
N VAL A 55 -12.98 28.13 -63.25
CA VAL A 55 -13.76 29.29 -63.66
C VAL A 55 -12.79 30.46 -63.87
N PHE A 56 -12.55 30.81 -65.14
CA PHE A 56 -11.86 32.04 -65.49
C PHE A 56 -12.79 33.21 -65.18
N TYR A 57 -12.43 34.04 -64.20
CA TYR A 57 -13.06 35.32 -63.97
C TYR A 57 -12.27 36.41 -64.71
N ASP A 58 -12.97 37.17 -65.55
CA ASP A 58 -12.44 38.31 -66.30
C ASP A 58 -11.93 39.43 -65.38
N ASP A 59 -11.12 40.32 -65.96
CA ASP A 59 -10.45 41.47 -65.34
C ASP A 59 -11.28 42.21 -64.27
N VAL A 60 -10.83 42.11 -63.01
CA VAL A 60 -11.22 43.01 -61.92
C VAL A 60 -9.98 43.74 -61.42
N GLU A 61 -10.07 45.07 -61.33
CA GLU A 61 -8.93 45.97 -61.14
C GLU A 61 -8.07 45.63 -59.90
N PRO A 62 -6.76 45.34 -60.05
CA PRO A 62 -5.96 44.72 -58.98
C PRO A 62 -5.59 45.65 -57.81
N VAL A 63 -5.87 46.96 -57.89
CA VAL A 63 -5.25 47.97 -57.02
C VAL A 63 -5.97 48.17 -55.69
N LYS A 64 -7.25 47.78 -55.56
CA LYS A 64 -8.03 48.01 -54.32
C LYS A 64 -7.97 46.86 -53.32
N LEU A 65 -7.49 45.69 -53.75
CA LEU A 65 -7.57 44.43 -53.00
C LEU A 65 -6.37 44.19 -52.05
N GLU A 66 -5.27 44.94 -52.23
CA GLU A 66 -4.07 44.79 -51.39
C GLU A 66 -4.17 45.49 -50.04
N LEU A 67 -4.98 46.55 -49.93
CA LEU A 67 -5.16 47.30 -48.68
C LEU A 67 -5.99 46.51 -47.65
N GLU A 68 -7.11 45.92 -48.09
CA GLU A 68 -7.96 45.06 -47.22
C GLU A 68 -7.19 43.81 -46.72
N ARG A 69 -6.25 43.30 -47.52
CA ARG A 69 -5.36 42.19 -47.11
C ARG A 69 -4.39 42.56 -45.99
N GLN A 70 -3.92 43.81 -45.91
CA GLN A 70 -3.02 44.23 -44.83
C GLN A 70 -3.74 44.38 -43.48
N ASP A 71 -5.02 44.76 -43.48
CA ASP A 71 -5.77 44.94 -42.24
C ASP A 71 -6.36 43.62 -41.72
N GLY A 72 -6.79 42.71 -42.62
CA GLY A 72 -7.17 41.34 -42.24
C GLY A 72 -6.05 40.58 -41.52
N ALA A 73 -4.82 40.64 -42.05
CA ALA A 73 -3.67 39.97 -41.45
C ALA A 73 -3.33 40.45 -40.03
N LYS A 74 -3.62 41.72 -39.68
CA LYS A 74 -3.41 42.23 -38.31
C LYS A 74 -4.42 41.60 -37.34
N VAL A 75 -5.69 41.58 -37.71
CA VAL A 75 -6.80 41.05 -36.89
C VAL A 75 -6.57 39.56 -36.55
N GLU A 76 -6.16 38.75 -37.53
CA GLU A 76 -5.84 37.33 -37.30
C GLU A 76 -4.68 37.14 -36.30
N THR A 77 -3.64 37.98 -36.36
CA THR A 77 -2.50 37.87 -35.42
C THR A 77 -2.82 38.32 -34.00
N GLU A 78 -3.85 39.14 -33.78
CA GLU A 78 -4.29 39.52 -32.43
C GLU A 78 -5.17 38.43 -31.80
N GLN A 79 -6.12 37.87 -32.56
CA GLN A 79 -6.94 36.74 -32.09
C GLN A 79 -6.09 35.52 -31.71
N LEU A 80 -5.04 35.21 -32.47
CA LEU A 80 -4.14 34.10 -32.13
C LEU A 80 -3.38 34.34 -30.80
N LYS A 81 -2.94 35.58 -30.55
CA LYS A 81 -2.26 35.96 -29.29
C LYS A 81 -3.21 35.93 -28.08
N GLU A 82 -4.50 36.17 -28.26
CA GLU A 82 -5.48 36.04 -27.18
C GLU A 82 -5.77 34.57 -26.87
N LEU A 83 -5.93 33.73 -27.90
CA LEU A 83 -6.10 32.27 -27.74
C LEU A 83 -4.90 31.58 -27.09
N ASP A 84 -3.68 32.03 -27.37
CA ASP A 84 -2.48 31.47 -26.72
C ASP A 84 -2.34 31.91 -25.26
N LYS A 85 -2.81 33.13 -24.91
CA LYS A 85 -2.85 33.59 -23.52
C LYS A 85 -3.86 32.80 -22.68
N THR A 86 -5.08 32.58 -23.19
CA THR A 86 -6.12 31.84 -22.46
C THR A 86 -5.73 30.38 -22.25
N LYS A 87 -5.18 29.72 -23.27
CA LYS A 87 -4.59 28.37 -23.14
C LYS A 87 -3.45 28.30 -22.13
N GLY A 88 -2.64 29.36 -22.03
CA GLY A 88 -1.61 29.48 -21.01
C GLY A 88 -2.19 29.45 -19.60
N THR A 89 -3.17 30.32 -19.32
CA THR A 89 -3.82 30.39 -18.00
C THR A 89 -4.59 29.12 -17.64
N GLU A 90 -5.33 28.51 -18.57
CA GLU A 90 -6.05 27.26 -18.33
C GLU A 90 -5.11 26.11 -17.96
N ARG A 91 -3.94 26.04 -18.61
CA ARG A 91 -2.92 25.02 -18.34
C ARG A 91 -2.27 25.20 -16.97
N GLU A 92 -1.98 26.43 -16.56
CA GLU A 92 -1.45 26.73 -15.22
C GLU A 92 -2.47 26.38 -14.12
N GLU A 93 -3.74 26.73 -14.31
CA GLU A 93 -4.83 26.37 -13.38
C GLU A 93 -5.09 24.85 -13.33
N GLU A 94 -4.97 24.14 -14.46
CA GLU A 94 -5.06 22.67 -14.45
C GLU A 94 -3.88 22.04 -13.71
N GLU A 95 -2.66 22.54 -13.92
CA GLU A 95 -1.48 22.04 -13.20
C GLU A 95 -1.58 22.32 -11.69
N GLN A 96 -2.05 23.50 -11.29
CA GLN A 96 -2.29 23.82 -9.88
C GLN A 96 -3.32 22.87 -9.26
N ARG A 97 -4.45 22.60 -9.94
CA ARG A 97 -5.46 21.63 -9.48
C ARG A 97 -4.92 20.20 -9.41
N ARG A 98 -4.01 19.80 -10.30
CA ARG A 98 -3.32 18.49 -10.24
C ARG A 98 -2.38 18.41 -9.02
N ARG A 99 -1.62 19.49 -8.74
CA ARG A 99 -0.73 19.57 -7.57
C ARG A 99 -1.51 19.55 -6.24
N GLU A 100 -2.61 20.29 -6.16
CA GLU A 100 -3.49 20.32 -4.98
C GLU A 100 -4.07 18.93 -4.68
N ARG A 101 -4.63 18.25 -5.70
CA ARG A 101 -5.15 16.87 -5.55
C ARG A 101 -4.07 15.88 -5.10
N ALA A 102 -2.85 16.01 -5.62
CA ALA A 102 -1.73 15.15 -5.23
C ALA A 102 -1.35 15.36 -3.75
N LEU A 103 -1.32 16.60 -3.27
CA LEU A 103 -1.06 16.91 -1.85
C LEU A 103 -2.18 16.36 -0.94
N THR A 104 -3.46 16.59 -1.28
CA THR A 104 -4.58 16.04 -0.50
C THR A 104 -4.57 14.51 -0.46
N GLN A 105 -4.20 13.85 -1.57
CA GLN A 105 -4.08 12.39 -1.62
C GLN A 105 -2.90 11.88 -0.78
N GLU A 106 -1.77 12.58 -0.78
CA GLU A 106 -0.62 12.25 0.07
C GLU A 106 -0.93 12.42 1.56
N GLU A 107 -1.60 13.52 1.94
CA GLU A 107 -2.05 13.76 3.31
C GLU A 107 -3.04 12.69 3.80
N ALA A 108 -4.01 12.31 2.96
CA ALA A 108 -4.95 11.23 3.26
C ALA A 108 -4.22 9.89 3.47
N CYS A 109 -3.28 9.54 2.58
CA CYS A 109 -2.49 8.31 2.68
C CYS A 109 -1.64 8.27 3.97
N ARG A 110 -1.04 9.40 4.36
CA ARG A 110 -0.29 9.51 5.63
C ARG A 110 -1.20 9.35 6.85
N ALA A 111 -2.39 9.96 6.83
CA ALA A 111 -3.36 9.85 7.92
C ALA A 111 -3.89 8.40 8.07
N GLU A 112 -4.11 7.68 6.97
CA GLU A 112 -4.47 6.25 7.00
C GLU A 112 -3.32 5.38 7.55
N GLU A 113 -2.07 5.65 7.17
CA GLU A 113 -0.91 4.91 7.71
C GLU A 113 -0.73 5.15 9.21
N GLU A 114 -0.87 6.40 9.68
CA GLU A 114 -0.78 6.75 11.09
C GLU A 114 -1.91 6.10 11.91
N ALA A 115 -3.16 6.16 11.41
CA ALA A 115 -4.29 5.49 12.05
C ALA A 115 -4.09 3.96 12.14
N HIS A 116 -3.52 3.34 11.10
CA HIS A 116 -3.21 1.90 11.11
C HIS A 116 -2.11 1.56 12.13
N ARG A 117 -1.05 2.37 12.22
CA ARG A 117 0.01 2.22 13.23
C ARG A 117 -0.54 2.34 14.65
N GLU A 118 -1.40 3.33 14.91
CA GLU A 118 -2.10 3.47 16.20
C GLU A 118 -2.98 2.25 16.52
N GLU A 119 -3.74 1.73 15.56
CA GLU A 119 -4.60 0.57 15.78
C GLU A 119 -3.78 -0.68 16.14
N LEU A 120 -2.67 -0.92 15.43
CA LEU A 120 -1.74 -2.00 15.74
C LEU A 120 -1.13 -1.84 17.14
N GLN A 121 -0.68 -0.63 17.50
CA GLN A 121 -0.13 -0.36 18.83
C GLN A 121 -1.17 -0.61 19.93
N ARG A 122 -2.41 -0.15 19.75
CA ARG A 122 -3.52 -0.40 20.70
C ARG A 122 -3.82 -1.89 20.86
N LYS A 123 -3.77 -2.68 19.78
CA LYS A 123 -3.91 -4.15 19.83
C LYS A 123 -2.75 -4.81 20.59
N CYS A 124 -1.51 -4.42 20.33
CA CYS A 124 -0.34 -4.93 21.04
C CYS A 124 -0.37 -4.58 22.55
N ASP A 125 -0.75 -3.35 22.92
CA ASP A 125 -0.88 -2.94 24.31
C ASP A 125 -2.04 -3.66 25.02
N GLN A 126 -3.16 -3.92 24.33
CA GLN A 126 -4.27 -4.70 24.87
C GLN A 126 -3.87 -6.15 25.13
N GLU A 127 -3.16 -6.77 24.18
CA GLU A 127 -2.67 -8.14 24.30
C GLU A 127 -1.62 -8.27 25.42
N ARG A 128 -0.66 -7.33 25.51
CA ARG A 128 0.29 -7.31 26.63
C ARG A 128 -0.41 -7.23 27.99
N ARG A 129 -1.45 -6.38 28.13
CA ARG A 129 -2.24 -6.29 29.36
C ARG A 129 -3.01 -7.58 29.68
N ARG A 130 -3.50 -8.31 28.68
CA ARG A 130 -4.11 -9.64 28.90
C ARG A 130 -3.09 -10.62 29.47
N GLN A 131 -1.92 -10.71 28.83
CA GLN A 131 -0.83 -11.59 29.27
C GLN A 131 -0.30 -11.22 30.66
N GLU A 132 -0.20 -9.92 30.99
CA GLU A 132 0.14 -9.43 32.34
C GLU A 132 -0.90 -9.87 33.38
N MET A 133 -2.21 -9.73 33.09
CA MET A 133 -3.28 -10.17 33.99
C MET A 133 -3.35 -11.69 34.16
N GLU A 134 -3.17 -12.46 33.08
CA GLU A 134 -3.15 -13.92 33.12
C GLU A 134 -1.93 -14.46 33.87
N ALA A 135 -0.76 -13.84 33.68
CA ALA A 135 0.45 -14.18 34.43
C ALA A 135 0.30 -13.86 35.93
N GLU A 136 -0.32 -12.74 36.29
CA GLU A 136 -0.55 -12.39 37.69
C GLU A 136 -1.60 -13.29 38.36
N ALA A 137 -2.71 -13.60 37.66
CA ALA A 137 -3.71 -14.55 38.13
C ALA A 137 -3.07 -15.94 38.38
N LYS A 138 -2.22 -16.40 37.45
CA LYS A 138 -1.49 -17.65 37.61
C LYS A 138 -0.53 -17.64 38.80
N LYS A 139 0.23 -16.57 39.02
CA LYS A 139 1.10 -16.47 40.22
C LYS A 139 0.32 -16.62 41.52
N VAL A 140 -0.89 -16.04 41.59
CA VAL A 140 -1.75 -16.16 42.78
C VAL A 140 -2.26 -17.58 42.98
N GLU A 141 -2.60 -18.30 41.90
CA GLU A 141 -2.96 -19.72 41.94
C GLU A 141 -1.78 -20.61 42.35
N ASP A 142 -0.61 -20.38 41.75
CA ASP A 142 0.66 -21.05 42.07
C ASP A 142 1.02 -20.85 43.56
N GLU A 143 0.94 -19.61 44.07
CA GLU A 143 1.24 -19.29 45.48
C GLU A 143 0.23 -19.95 46.45
N GLN A 144 -1.06 -20.00 46.11
CA GLN A 144 -2.07 -20.72 46.91
C GLN A 144 -1.84 -22.23 46.92
N THR A 145 -1.46 -22.79 45.76
CA THR A 145 -1.11 -24.20 45.61
C THR A 145 0.13 -24.55 46.45
N PHE A 146 1.18 -23.73 46.36
CA PHE A 146 2.39 -23.85 47.16
C PHE A 146 2.11 -23.78 48.67
N LYS A 147 1.38 -22.75 49.13
CA LYS A 147 0.97 -22.59 50.54
C LYS A 147 0.15 -23.78 51.06
N THR A 148 -0.72 -24.33 50.23
CA THR A 148 -1.55 -25.49 50.58
C THR A 148 -0.70 -26.76 50.69
N TRP A 149 0.22 -26.97 49.75
CA TRP A 149 1.16 -28.10 49.79
C TRP A 149 2.12 -28.00 50.99
N MET A 150 2.69 -26.81 51.29
CA MET A 150 3.53 -26.56 52.47
C MET A 150 2.80 -26.92 53.77
N LYS A 151 1.54 -26.49 53.92
CA LYS A 151 0.69 -26.85 55.07
C LYS A 151 0.43 -28.35 55.14
N ARG A 152 0.13 -29.02 54.01
CA ARG A 152 -0.04 -30.49 53.94
C ARG A 152 1.21 -31.22 54.43
N GLN A 153 2.38 -30.74 54.02
CA GLN A 153 3.68 -31.27 54.43
C GLN A 153 4.16 -30.78 55.80
N ARG A 154 3.40 -29.94 56.50
CA ARG A 154 3.75 -29.38 57.81
C ARG A 154 5.13 -28.70 57.83
N PHE A 155 5.43 -27.93 56.80
CA PHE A 155 6.51 -26.94 56.81
C PHE A 155 5.93 -25.54 57.03
N SER A 156 6.59 -24.74 57.85
CA SER A 156 6.21 -23.38 58.22
C SER A 156 6.89 -22.34 57.32
N ASP A 157 8.12 -22.63 56.89
CA ASP A 157 8.93 -21.80 55.99
C ASP A 157 9.66 -22.66 54.95
N VAL A 158 9.98 -22.07 53.79
CA VAL A 158 10.67 -22.73 52.68
C VAL A 158 12.08 -23.21 53.03
N ASN A 159 12.73 -22.54 54.00
CA ASN A 159 14.04 -22.92 54.52
C ASN A 159 13.97 -23.82 55.76
N GLU A 160 12.78 -24.21 56.22
CA GLU A 160 12.63 -25.02 57.42
C GLU A 160 13.10 -26.46 57.19
N LYS A 161 14.11 -26.88 57.96
CA LYS A 161 14.61 -28.27 57.97
C LYS A 161 13.81 -29.13 58.95
N ARG A 162 13.05 -30.10 58.44
CA ARG A 162 12.29 -31.06 59.25
C ARG A 162 13.12 -32.32 59.50
N ARG A 163 13.30 -32.74 60.75
CA ARG A 163 13.99 -34.00 61.09
C ARG A 163 13.06 -35.19 60.77
N VAL A 164 13.55 -36.18 60.02
CA VAL A 164 12.74 -37.34 59.58
C VAL A 164 13.11 -38.60 60.35
N PHE A 165 14.42 -38.90 60.43
CA PHE A 165 14.97 -39.96 61.28
C PHE A 165 16.13 -39.43 62.13
N PHE A 166 16.67 -40.29 63.01
CA PHE A 166 17.55 -39.90 64.12
C PHE A 166 18.72 -38.96 63.78
N LEU A 167 19.22 -38.92 62.53
CA LEU A 167 20.22 -37.94 62.08
C LEU A 167 19.91 -37.27 60.72
N SER A 168 18.74 -37.50 60.12
CA SER A 168 18.40 -36.97 58.79
C SER A 168 17.44 -35.79 58.85
N PHE A 169 17.75 -34.75 58.07
CA PHE A 169 16.89 -33.60 57.82
C PHE A 169 16.37 -33.65 56.39
N THR A 170 15.12 -33.23 56.20
CA THR A 170 14.53 -32.99 54.89
C THR A 170 14.07 -31.55 54.78
N TYR A 171 14.19 -31.00 53.58
CA TYR A 171 13.71 -29.67 53.22
C TYR A 171 12.45 -29.82 52.35
N PRO A 172 11.62 -28.77 52.20
CA PRO A 172 10.47 -28.80 51.30
C PRO A 172 10.84 -29.30 49.90
N LEU A 173 11.90 -28.76 49.30
CA LEU A 173 12.36 -29.16 47.95
C LEU A 173 12.64 -30.67 47.83
N HIS A 174 13.24 -31.31 48.85
CA HIS A 174 13.48 -32.76 48.84
C HIS A 174 12.17 -33.55 48.82
N VAL A 175 11.15 -33.08 49.54
CA VAL A 175 9.82 -33.73 49.57
C VAL A 175 9.09 -33.49 48.25
N ALA A 176 9.16 -32.30 47.66
CA ALA A 176 8.54 -31.99 46.37
C ALA A 176 9.11 -32.86 45.23
N VAL A 177 10.43 -33.04 45.19
CA VAL A 177 11.10 -33.95 44.24
C VAL A 177 10.73 -35.41 44.51
N HIS A 178 10.67 -35.85 45.77
CA HIS A 178 10.28 -37.23 46.11
C HIS A 178 8.79 -37.52 45.80
N GLU A 179 7.89 -36.53 45.93
CA GLU A 179 6.49 -36.64 45.50
C GLU A 179 6.32 -36.48 43.97
N ASN A 180 7.40 -36.23 43.23
CA ASN A 180 7.39 -35.90 41.80
C ASN A 180 6.43 -34.74 41.44
N ASN A 181 6.27 -33.78 42.37
CA ASN A 181 5.40 -32.62 42.15
C ASN A 181 6.17 -31.55 41.36
N ALA A 182 6.22 -31.74 40.05
CA ALA A 182 6.95 -30.85 39.14
C ALA A 182 6.43 -29.40 39.16
N ASP A 183 5.21 -29.15 39.61
CA ASP A 183 4.65 -27.79 39.68
C ASP A 183 5.25 -27.04 40.86
N VAL A 184 5.25 -27.64 42.06
CA VAL A 184 5.88 -27.11 43.27
C VAL A 184 7.41 -26.97 43.14
N VAL A 185 8.06 -27.77 42.30
CA VAL A 185 9.52 -27.67 42.03
C VAL A 185 9.87 -26.52 41.06
N ARG A 186 8.91 -26.02 40.27
CA ARG A 186 9.11 -24.91 39.32
C ARG A 186 8.78 -23.53 39.90
N MET A 187 8.14 -23.48 41.07
CA MET A 187 7.80 -22.26 41.83
C MET A 187 8.98 -21.80 42.68
#